data_AF-A0AA88SVT6-F1
#
_entry.id   AF-A0AA88SVT6-F1
#
_cell.length_a   1.000
_cell.length_b   1.000
_cell.length_c   1.000
_cell.angle_alpha   90.00
_cell.angle_beta   90.00
_cell.angle_gamma   90.00
#
_symmetry.space_group_name_H-M   'P 1'
#
loop_
_entity.id
_entity.type
_entity.pdbx_description
1 polymer ?
#
loop_
_entity_poly.entity_id
_entity_poly.type
_entity_poly.pdbx_seq_one_letter_code
_entity_poly.pdbx_strand_id
1 'polypeptide(L)'
;MMNTMTHQLLGFFLGLLGLVSSLTSTVLPQWRLTAYFSTNFITALYYMKGLWMECVSHTAGIYQCEFHRSTLSLPKGLLAARILMVLSCIISILAAIVSAVGMKCTRCAHQSHAKGSIAVFGGVCFILAGIFCLITTSWTTCDVISNAYNIFTTAGMKYEIGLAVYISFSSAIFSICGGGMLCVASWDVRNDVSHKVVDTQVPGTNKLQHVPSYQANSGFQNDSSLPTFSYNRGCRLSDNISNSSIKSKISSKSAVN
;
A
#
# COMPACT_ATOMS: atom_id res chain seq x y z
N MET A 1 21.11 -1.36 -19.47
CA MET A 1 20.21 -0.22 -19.24
C MET A 1 18.82 -0.79 -18.96
N MET A 2 18.48 -1.03 -17.70
CA MET A 2 17.25 -1.74 -17.34
C MET A 2 16.10 -0.73 -17.32
N ASN A 3 15.07 -0.95 -18.16
CA ASN A 3 14.02 0.03 -18.40
C ASN A 3 13.33 0.43 -17.08
N THR A 4 13.24 1.74 -16.81
CA THR A 4 12.58 2.30 -15.60
C THR A 4 11.13 1.85 -15.47
N MET A 5 10.48 1.55 -16.60
CA MET A 5 9.13 0.97 -16.68
C MET A 5 9.05 -0.43 -16.05
N THR A 6 10.06 -1.27 -16.26
CA THR A 6 10.09 -2.64 -15.73
C THR A 6 10.15 -2.63 -14.22
N HIS A 7 10.98 -1.77 -13.63
CA HIS A 7 11.09 -1.62 -12.18
C HIS A 7 9.79 -1.10 -11.54
N GLN A 8 9.15 -0.12 -12.20
CA GLN A 8 7.88 0.43 -11.71
C GLN A 8 6.77 -0.63 -11.73
N LEU A 9 6.69 -1.43 -12.80
CA LEU A 9 5.70 -2.50 -12.92
C LEU A 9 5.98 -3.65 -11.94
N LEU A 10 7.25 -4.04 -11.79
CA LEU A 10 7.65 -5.07 -10.84
C LEU A 10 7.34 -4.65 -9.40
N GLY A 11 7.68 -3.42 -9.01
CA GLY A 11 7.33 -2.88 -7.69
C GLY A 11 5.81 -2.85 -7.43
N PHE A 12 5.01 -2.51 -8.44
CA PHE A 12 3.55 -2.56 -8.35
C PHE A 12 3.02 -3.97 -8.14
N PHE A 13 3.51 -4.96 -8.89
CA PHE A 13 3.10 -6.36 -8.70
C PHE A 13 3.52 -6.92 -7.34
N LEU A 14 4.73 -6.58 -6.85
CA LEU A 14 5.14 -6.94 -5.49
C LEU A 14 4.20 -6.33 -4.43
N GLY A 15 3.81 -5.07 -4.60
CA GLY A 15 2.81 -4.42 -3.75
C GLY A 15 1.46 -5.14 -3.77
N LEU A 16 0.98 -5.57 -4.95
CA LEU A 16 -0.25 -6.35 -5.09
C LEU A 16 -0.17 -7.73 -4.42
N LEU A 17 0.95 -8.44 -4.55
CA LEU A 17 1.18 -9.70 -3.85
C LEU A 17 1.17 -9.50 -2.33
N GLY A 18 1.73 -8.40 -1.84
CA GLY A 18 1.63 -7.98 -0.45
C GLY A 18 0.18 -7.74 -0.03
N LEU A 19 -0.60 -7.00 -0.82
CA LEU A 19 -2.02 -6.75 -0.54
C LEU A 19 -2.84 -8.05 -0.44
N VAL A 20 -2.66 -8.98 -1.39
CA VAL A 20 -3.38 -10.27 -1.39
C VAL A 20 -2.96 -11.13 -0.21
N SER A 21 -1.68 -11.13 0.14
CA SER A 21 -1.17 -11.87 1.30
C SER A 21 -1.69 -11.29 2.62
N SER A 22 -1.80 -9.97 2.76
CA SER A 22 -2.43 -9.31 3.93
C SER A 22 -3.91 -9.67 4.08
N LEU A 23 -4.67 -9.65 2.98
CA LEU A 23 -6.08 -10.07 2.98
C LEU A 23 -6.22 -11.55 3.40
N THR A 24 -5.40 -12.41 2.81
CA THR A 24 -5.39 -13.85 3.09
C THR A 24 -5.07 -14.11 4.57
N SER A 25 -4.03 -13.46 5.10
CA SER A 25 -3.66 -13.57 6.51
C SER A 25 -4.76 -13.06 7.45
N THR A 26 -5.48 -12.00 7.07
CA THR A 26 -6.58 -11.45 7.86
C THR A 26 -7.77 -12.42 7.98
N VAL A 27 -8.08 -13.16 6.91
CA VAL A 27 -9.21 -14.11 6.89
C VAL A 27 -8.83 -15.46 7.50
N LEU A 28 -7.58 -15.87 7.41
CA LEU A 28 -7.14 -17.18 7.90
C LEU A 28 -7.34 -17.33 9.42
N PRO A 29 -7.91 -18.46 9.90
CA PRO A 29 -8.08 -18.70 11.33
C PRO A 29 -6.81 -19.25 12.01
N GLN A 30 -5.70 -19.37 11.30
CA GLN A 30 -4.46 -20.01 11.78
C GLN A 30 -3.44 -18.97 12.25
N TRP A 31 -3.84 -18.10 13.17
CA TRP A 31 -2.94 -17.13 13.80
C TRP A 31 -2.18 -17.75 14.98
N ARG A 32 -2.87 -18.56 15.78
CA ARG A 32 -2.28 -19.34 16.88
C ARG A 32 -2.76 -20.76 16.80
N LEU A 33 -1.82 -21.70 16.90
CA LEU A 33 -2.09 -23.12 16.95
C LEU A 33 -1.81 -23.60 18.38
N THR A 34 -2.74 -24.33 18.96
CA THR A 34 -2.59 -24.92 20.29
C THR A 34 -3.00 -26.38 20.23
N ALA A 35 -2.07 -27.27 20.56
CA ALA A 35 -2.33 -28.70 20.66
C ALA A 35 -2.56 -29.05 22.14
N TYR A 36 -3.78 -29.52 22.45
CA TYR A 36 -4.11 -30.07 23.77
C TYR A 36 -4.02 -31.60 23.69
N PHE A 37 -3.10 -32.18 24.45
CA PHE A 37 -3.04 -33.63 24.66
C PHE A 37 -3.66 -33.92 26.03
N SER A 38 -4.92 -34.36 26.05
CA SER A 38 -5.54 -34.84 27.28
C SER A 38 -4.84 -36.12 27.73
N THR A 39 -4.69 -36.32 29.04
CA THR A 39 -4.03 -37.50 29.65
C THR A 39 -4.70 -38.84 29.29
N ASN A 40 -5.87 -38.80 28.64
CA ASN A 40 -6.47 -39.94 27.98
C ASN A 40 -6.14 -39.92 26.49
N PHE A 41 -5.37 -40.91 26.04
CA PHE A 41 -4.82 -41.15 24.69
C PHE A 41 -5.82 -41.02 23.51
N ILE A 42 -7.13 -41.00 23.77
CA ILE A 42 -8.17 -41.25 22.76
C ILE A 42 -8.64 -39.98 22.01
N THR A 43 -8.34 -38.77 22.49
CA THR A 43 -8.75 -37.53 21.78
C THR A 43 -7.65 -36.46 21.83
N ALA A 44 -6.91 -36.30 20.72
CA ALA A 44 -6.12 -35.10 20.49
C ALA A 44 -7.02 -33.99 19.93
N LEU A 45 -6.88 -32.78 20.46
CA LEU A 45 -7.64 -31.61 20.04
C LEU A 45 -6.68 -30.55 19.54
N TYR A 46 -6.92 -30.04 18.33
CA TYR A 46 -6.19 -28.89 17.81
C TYR A 46 -7.11 -27.67 17.83
N TYR A 47 -6.70 -26.67 18.62
CA TYR A 47 -7.37 -25.38 18.74
C TYR A 47 -6.64 -24.39 17.83
N MET A 48 -7.35 -23.89 16.83
CA MET A 48 -6.87 -22.90 15.88
C MET A 48 -7.56 -21.57 16.16
N LYS A 49 -6.82 -20.61 16.71
CA LYS A 49 -7.35 -19.29 17.04
C LYS A 49 -7.03 -18.32 15.92
N GLY A 50 -8.08 -17.81 15.28
CA GLY A 50 -8.00 -16.83 14.21
C GLY A 50 -8.21 -15.41 14.71
N LEU A 51 -8.01 -14.45 13.80
CA LEU A 51 -8.32 -13.06 14.12
C LEU A 51 -9.82 -12.87 14.31
N TRP A 52 -10.67 -13.49 13.49
CA TRP A 52 -12.14 -13.31 13.50
C TRP A 52 -12.92 -14.53 13.99
N MET A 53 -12.35 -15.73 13.81
CA MET A 53 -13.02 -17.01 14.04
C MET A 53 -12.11 -17.89 14.88
N GLU A 54 -12.69 -18.78 15.68
CA GLU A 54 -11.95 -19.84 16.37
C GLU A 54 -12.46 -21.18 15.85
N CYS A 55 -11.54 -22.08 15.54
CA CYS A 55 -11.86 -23.40 15.04
C CYS A 55 -11.23 -24.47 15.92
N VAL A 56 -11.99 -25.50 16.22
CA VAL A 56 -11.51 -26.72 16.89
C VAL A 56 -11.64 -27.87 15.92
N SER A 57 -10.54 -28.60 15.71
CA SER A 57 -10.56 -29.86 14.98
C SER A 57 -10.32 -31.02 15.94
N HIS A 58 -11.26 -31.97 15.94
CA HIS A 58 -11.13 -33.23 16.65
C HIS A 58 -10.46 -34.28 15.76
N THR A 59 -9.75 -35.25 16.34
CA THR A 59 -9.20 -36.43 15.62
C THR A 59 -10.27 -37.24 14.87
N ALA A 60 -11.54 -37.11 15.24
CA ALA A 60 -12.69 -37.69 14.54
C ALA A 60 -13.04 -36.98 13.20
N GLY A 61 -12.26 -35.98 12.77
CA GLY A 61 -12.44 -35.27 11.50
C GLY A 61 -13.53 -34.18 11.51
N ILE A 62 -14.08 -33.85 12.68
CA ILE A 62 -15.11 -32.81 12.82
C ILE A 62 -14.43 -31.47 13.07
N TYR A 63 -14.80 -30.46 12.26
CA TYR A 63 -14.39 -29.06 12.42
C TYR A 63 -15.55 -28.23 12.96
N GLN A 64 -15.38 -27.71 14.17
CA GLN A 64 -16.33 -26.80 14.81
C GLN A 64 -15.70 -25.41 14.78
N CYS A 65 -16.21 -24.53 13.91
CA CYS A 65 -15.75 -23.14 13.83
C CYS A 65 -16.84 -22.22 14.38
N GLU A 66 -16.49 -21.43 15.40
CA GLU A 66 -17.38 -20.44 15.99
C GLU A 66 -16.82 -19.03 15.75
N PHE A 67 -17.70 -18.11 15.32
CA PHE A 67 -17.34 -16.71 15.19
C PHE A 67 -17.41 -16.03 16.56
N HIS A 68 -16.48 -15.12 16.85
CA HIS A 68 -16.52 -14.36 18.09
C HIS A 68 -17.77 -13.47 18.16
N ARG A 69 -18.82 -13.92 18.85
CA ARG A 69 -20.10 -13.18 18.92
C ARG A 69 -20.05 -11.91 19.76
N SER A 70 -19.06 -11.78 20.66
CA SER A 70 -18.95 -10.66 21.60
C SER A 70 -17.58 -10.01 21.51
N THR A 71 -17.51 -8.87 20.79
CA THR A 71 -16.30 -8.04 20.67
C THR A 71 -15.93 -7.33 21.98
N LEU A 72 -16.85 -7.26 22.95
CA LEU A 72 -16.68 -6.51 24.21
C LEU A 72 -16.04 -7.31 25.35
N SER A 73 -15.92 -8.65 25.22
CA SER A 73 -15.27 -9.52 26.23
C SER A 73 -13.89 -10.04 25.79
N LEU A 74 -13.36 -9.51 24.69
CA LEU A 74 -12.13 -10.00 24.07
C LEU A 74 -10.89 -9.28 24.65
N PRO A 75 -9.77 -9.97 24.93
CA PRO A 75 -8.55 -9.34 25.42
C PRO A 75 -8.08 -8.20 24.52
N LYS A 76 -7.70 -7.07 25.14
CA LYS A 76 -7.37 -5.80 24.44
C LYS A 76 -6.31 -5.96 23.33
N GLY A 77 -5.37 -6.89 23.48
CA GLY A 77 -4.36 -7.19 22.47
C GLY A 77 -4.93 -7.73 21.15
N LEU A 78 -5.99 -8.55 21.20
CA LEU A 78 -6.65 -9.06 19.99
C LEU A 78 -7.39 -7.96 19.24
N LEU A 79 -8.04 -7.05 19.98
CA LEU A 79 -8.73 -5.91 19.39
C LEU A 79 -7.74 -4.99 18.65
N ALA A 80 -6.59 -4.70 19.28
CA ALA A 80 -5.54 -3.90 18.67
C ALA A 80 -5.02 -4.56 17.37
N ALA A 81 -4.76 -5.86 17.39
CA ALA A 81 -4.31 -6.60 16.21
C ALA A 81 -5.34 -6.57 15.05
N ARG A 82 -6.64 -6.71 15.35
CA ARG A 82 -7.71 -6.57 14.34
C ARG A 82 -7.71 -5.20 13.71
N ILE A 83 -7.65 -4.14 14.52
CA ILE A 83 -7.68 -2.76 14.03
C ILE A 83 -6.46 -2.47 13.15
N LEU A 84 -5.27 -2.88 13.58
CA LEU A 84 -4.04 -2.66 12.82
C LEU A 84 -4.03 -3.44 11.49
N MET A 85 -4.53 -4.68 11.46
CA MET A 85 -4.67 -5.46 10.22
C MET A 85 -5.66 -4.85 9.24
N VAL A 86 -6.84 -4.45 9.73
CA VAL A 86 -7.85 -3.79 8.88
C VAL A 86 -7.32 -2.46 8.35
N LEU A 87 -6.65 -1.67 9.19
CA LEU A 87 -6.02 -0.41 8.79
C LEU A 87 -4.94 -0.65 7.72
N SER A 88 -4.08 -1.65 7.92
CA SER A 88 -3.09 -2.07 6.94
C SER A 88 -3.74 -2.40 5.59
N CYS A 89 -4.82 -3.20 5.59
CA CYS A 89 -5.52 -3.57 4.35
C CYS A 89 -6.11 -2.34 3.64
N ILE A 90 -6.76 -1.43 4.37
CA ILE A 90 -7.34 -0.21 3.79
C ILE A 90 -6.23 0.65 3.17
N ILE A 91 -5.12 0.84 3.87
CA ILE A 91 -3.98 1.63 3.35
C ILE A 91 -3.37 0.95 2.13
N SER A 92 -3.19 -0.38 2.12
CA SER A 92 -2.71 -1.11 0.94
C SER A 92 -3.63 -0.95 -0.27
N ILE A 93 -4.96 -1.01 -0.08
CA ILE A 93 -5.93 -0.83 -1.18
C ILE A 93 -5.85 0.58 -1.74
N LEU A 94 -5.83 1.60 -0.86
CA LEU A 94 -5.66 2.99 -1.27
C LEU A 94 -4.32 3.22 -2.00
N ALA A 95 -3.23 2.62 -1.49
CA ALA A 95 -1.91 2.66 -2.09
C ALA A 95 -1.90 2.05 -3.50
N ALA A 96 -2.60 0.92 -3.70
CA ALA A 96 -2.72 0.27 -5.00
C ALA A 96 -3.46 1.16 -6.01
N ILE A 97 -4.57 1.78 -5.61
CA ILE A 97 -5.34 2.70 -6.46
C ILE A 97 -4.50 3.92 -6.85
N VAL A 98 -3.87 4.57 -5.87
CA VAL A 98 -3.00 5.73 -6.08
C VAL A 98 -1.83 5.37 -6.99
N SER A 99 -1.16 4.25 -6.73
CA SER A 99 -0.05 3.77 -7.55
C SER A 99 -0.49 3.47 -8.98
N ALA A 100 -1.67 2.86 -9.17
CA ALA A 100 -2.24 2.58 -10.49
C ALA A 100 -2.46 3.86 -11.32
N VAL A 101 -2.92 4.94 -10.68
CA VAL A 101 -3.10 6.25 -11.34
C VAL A 101 -1.77 6.95 -11.62
N GLY A 102 -0.77 6.78 -10.75
CA GLY A 102 0.56 7.40 -10.88
C GLY A 102 1.49 6.76 -11.91
N MET A 103 1.25 5.51 -12.32
CA MET A 103 2.08 4.80 -13.30
C MET A 103 2.01 5.42 -14.70
N LYS A 104 3.13 5.42 -15.42
CA LYS A 104 3.24 5.97 -16.79
C LYS A 104 2.37 5.22 -17.81
N CYS A 105 2.04 3.96 -17.54
CA CYS A 105 1.16 3.12 -18.34
C CYS A 105 -0.29 3.65 -18.37
N THR A 106 -0.69 4.41 -17.34
CA THR A 106 -2.06 4.91 -17.19
C THR A 106 -2.20 6.28 -17.87
N ARG A 107 -2.94 6.32 -18.99
CA ARG A 107 -3.17 7.52 -19.82
C ARG A 107 -4.13 8.55 -19.19
N CYS A 108 -4.63 8.33 -17.98
CA CYS A 108 -5.70 9.11 -17.35
C CYS A 108 -5.32 10.56 -16.94
N ALA A 109 -4.03 10.90 -16.82
CA ALA A 109 -3.61 12.28 -16.51
C ALA A 109 -2.61 12.81 -17.56
N HIS A 110 -2.97 13.91 -18.21
CA HIS A 110 -2.18 14.60 -19.24
C HIS A 110 -1.08 15.51 -18.63
N GLN A 111 -1.03 15.64 -17.30
CA GLN A 111 -0.05 16.44 -16.56
C GLN A 111 1.14 15.58 -16.11
N SER A 112 2.32 15.77 -16.74
CA SER A 112 3.51 14.94 -16.54
C SER A 112 4.13 15.05 -15.14
N HIS A 113 4.09 16.24 -14.52
CA HIS A 113 4.72 16.50 -13.22
C HIS A 113 3.92 15.94 -12.02
N ALA A 114 2.59 16.03 -12.06
CA ALA A 114 1.74 15.52 -10.97
C ALA A 114 1.79 13.99 -10.84
N LYS A 115 1.96 13.28 -11.97
CA LYS A 115 2.03 11.81 -12.02
C LYS A 115 3.16 11.23 -11.15
N GLY A 116 4.34 11.83 -11.21
CA GLY A 116 5.49 11.39 -10.40
C GLY A 116 5.24 11.51 -8.89
N SER A 117 4.65 12.63 -8.46
CA SER A 117 4.35 12.85 -7.03
C SER A 117 3.28 11.87 -6.51
N ILE A 118 2.27 11.57 -7.33
CA ILE A 118 1.20 10.62 -6.99
C ILE A 118 1.77 9.20 -6.87
N ALA A 119 2.67 8.81 -7.79
CA ALA A 119 3.33 7.50 -7.73
C ALA A 119 4.20 7.34 -6.47
N VAL A 120 4.95 8.38 -6.08
CA VAL A 120 5.73 8.38 -4.83
C VAL A 120 4.81 8.26 -3.61
N PHE A 121 3.70 9.01 -3.58
CA PHE A 121 2.73 8.91 -2.48
C PHE A 121 2.16 7.49 -2.34
N GLY A 122 1.81 6.86 -3.46
CA GLY A 122 1.37 5.46 -3.49
C GLY A 122 2.41 4.49 -2.92
N GLY A 123 3.69 4.66 -3.29
CA GLY A 123 4.79 3.85 -2.74
C GLY A 123 4.98 4.02 -1.24
N VAL A 124 4.91 5.26 -0.73
CA VAL A 124 5.00 5.54 0.71
C VAL A 124 3.82 4.91 1.47
N CYS A 125 2.60 4.99 0.93
CA CYS A 125 1.45 4.31 1.52
C CYS A 125 1.63 2.78 1.58
N PHE A 126 2.23 2.16 0.56
CA PHE A 126 2.55 0.73 0.59
C PHE A 126 3.55 0.37 1.70
N ILE A 127 4.59 1.21 1.90
CA ILE A 127 5.56 1.03 2.98
C ILE A 127 4.87 1.15 4.34
N LEU A 128 4.03 2.18 4.53
CA LEU A 128 3.28 2.38 5.77
C LEU A 128 2.34 1.20 6.08
N ALA A 129 1.63 0.68 5.08
CA ALA A 129 0.81 -0.52 5.25
C ALA A 129 1.66 -1.73 5.67
N GLY A 130 2.79 -1.96 5.00
CA GLY A 130 3.73 -3.01 5.36
C GLY A 130 4.24 -2.89 6.81
N ILE A 131 4.52 -1.67 7.29
CA ILE A 131 4.94 -1.42 8.68
C ILE A 131 3.82 -1.76 9.67
N PHE A 132 2.57 -1.37 9.42
CA PHE A 132 1.46 -1.73 10.31
C PHE A 132 1.22 -3.25 10.37
N CYS A 133 1.34 -3.93 9.23
CA CYS A 133 1.28 -5.39 9.15
C CYS A 133 2.43 -6.04 9.95
N LEU A 134 3.65 -5.49 9.85
CA LEU A 134 4.83 -5.97 10.58
C LEU A 134 4.68 -5.76 12.09
N ILE A 135 4.26 -4.58 12.53
CA ILE A 135 3.99 -4.29 13.96
C ILE A 135 2.99 -5.29 14.54
N THR A 136 1.90 -5.55 13.82
CA THR A 136 0.87 -6.51 14.26
C THR A 136 1.44 -7.92 14.36
N THR A 137 2.18 -8.33 13.34
CA THR A 137 2.76 -9.68 13.28
C THR A 137 3.82 -9.89 14.36
N SER A 138 4.72 -8.92 14.55
CA SER A 138 5.71 -8.93 15.62
C SER A 138 5.06 -8.99 16.99
N TRP A 139 4.02 -8.17 17.25
CA TRP A 139 3.28 -8.22 18.51
C TRP A 139 2.68 -9.60 18.75
N THR A 140 1.99 -10.17 17.75
CA THR A 140 1.38 -11.50 17.89
C THR A 140 2.41 -12.59 18.12
N THR A 141 3.59 -12.48 17.50
CA THR A 141 4.69 -13.43 17.67
C THR A 141 5.29 -13.33 19.07
N CYS A 142 5.55 -12.12 19.56
CA CYS A 142 6.04 -11.89 20.92
C CYS A 142 5.06 -12.41 21.98
N ASP A 143 3.75 -12.21 21.79
CA ASP A 143 2.72 -12.71 22.71
C ASP A 143 2.68 -14.25 22.71
N VAL A 144 2.74 -14.91 21.55
CA VAL A 144 2.78 -16.37 21.46
C VAL A 144 4.03 -16.94 22.14
N ILE A 145 5.19 -16.33 21.90
CA ILE A 145 6.47 -16.74 22.50
C ILE A 145 6.42 -16.56 24.02
N SER A 146 5.94 -15.41 24.50
CA SER A 146 5.80 -15.15 25.94
C SER A 146 4.92 -16.20 26.62
N ASN A 147 3.78 -16.54 26.01
CA ASN A 147 2.88 -17.59 26.51
C ASN A 147 3.51 -19.00 26.50
N ALA A 148 4.39 -19.29 25.54
CA ALA A 148 5.11 -20.56 25.46
C ALA A 148 6.18 -20.71 26.56
N TYR A 149 6.82 -19.63 26.99
CA TYR A 149 7.85 -19.65 28.06
C TYR A 149 7.28 -19.54 29.48
N ASN A 150 5.99 -19.23 29.64
CA ASN A 150 5.37 -19.15 30.96
C ASN A 150 5.22 -20.54 31.58
N ILE A 151 5.96 -20.78 32.68
CA ILE A 151 5.98 -22.04 33.46
C ILE A 151 4.60 -22.41 34.03
N PHE A 152 3.69 -21.44 34.17
CA PHE A 152 2.30 -21.66 34.61
C PHE A 152 1.37 -22.16 33.51
N THR A 153 1.80 -22.16 32.24
CA THR A 153 1.08 -22.86 31.18
C THR A 153 1.32 -24.35 31.36
N THR A 154 0.34 -25.02 31.95
CA THR A 154 0.28 -26.44 32.30
C THR A 154 0.99 -27.38 31.31
N ALA A 155 1.65 -28.41 31.85
CA ALA A 155 2.43 -29.47 31.21
C ALA A 155 1.70 -30.37 30.16
N GLY A 156 0.81 -29.81 29.34
CA GLY A 156 0.07 -30.49 28.28
C GLY A 156 -0.36 -29.62 27.09
N MET A 157 -0.01 -28.32 27.10
CA MET A 157 -0.37 -27.36 26.03
C MET A 157 0.85 -26.84 25.29
N LYS A 158 1.02 -27.28 24.03
CA LYS A 158 2.11 -26.81 23.16
C LYS A 158 1.59 -25.69 22.25
N TYR A 159 2.16 -24.49 22.36
CA TYR A 159 1.87 -23.37 21.48
C TYR A 159 2.75 -23.44 20.24
N GLU A 160 2.14 -23.37 19.06
CA GLU A 160 2.82 -23.32 17.78
C GLU A 160 2.42 -22.07 16.99
N ILE A 161 3.38 -21.52 16.25
CA ILE A 161 3.15 -20.34 15.41
C ILE A 161 2.30 -20.76 14.21
N GLY A 162 1.19 -20.05 14.00
CA GLY A 162 0.26 -20.37 12.92
C GLY A 162 0.74 -19.91 11.53
N LEU A 163 0.25 -20.59 10.49
CA LEU A 163 0.56 -20.28 9.08
C LEU A 163 0.24 -18.83 8.70
N ALA A 164 -0.78 -18.22 9.30
CA ALA A 164 -1.18 -16.85 8.99
C ALA A 164 -0.08 -15.82 9.35
N VAL A 165 0.72 -16.09 10.39
CA VAL A 165 1.83 -15.24 10.85
C VAL A 165 2.97 -15.24 9.82
N TYR A 166 3.28 -16.39 9.24
CA TYR A 166 4.28 -16.48 8.17
C TYR A 166 3.84 -15.71 6.92
N ILE A 167 2.57 -15.85 6.54
CA ILE A 167 2.00 -15.14 5.39
C ILE A 167 2.01 -13.62 5.62
N SER A 168 1.73 -13.14 6.83
CA SER A 168 1.79 -11.69 7.12
C SER A 168 3.22 -11.16 7.15
N PHE A 169 4.21 -11.93 7.59
CA PHE A 169 5.63 -11.56 7.44
C PHE A 169 6.01 -11.42 5.96
N SER A 170 5.70 -12.42 5.13
CA SER A 170 5.94 -12.36 3.68
C SER A 170 5.21 -11.17 3.04
N SER A 171 3.98 -10.92 3.47
CA SER A 171 3.19 -9.77 3.04
C SER A 171 3.87 -8.44 3.34
N ALA A 172 4.38 -8.27 4.55
CA ALA A 172 5.05 -7.03 4.96
C ALA A 172 6.31 -6.79 4.12
N ILE A 173 7.11 -7.84 3.89
CA ILE A 173 8.31 -7.77 3.05
C ILE A 173 7.94 -7.36 1.62
N PHE A 174 6.94 -8.02 1.00
CA PHE A 174 6.51 -7.69 -0.35
C PHE A 174 5.94 -6.26 -0.47
N SER A 175 5.18 -5.79 0.53
CA SER A 175 4.70 -4.40 0.56
C SER A 175 5.84 -3.39 0.70
N ILE A 176 6.80 -3.62 1.60
CA ILE A 176 7.92 -2.69 1.83
C ILE A 176 8.86 -2.67 0.63
N CYS A 177 9.21 -3.83 0.08
CA CYS A 177 10.04 -3.93 -1.12
C CYS A 177 9.34 -3.33 -2.34
N GLY A 178 8.06 -3.66 -2.56
CA GLY A 178 7.27 -3.12 -3.66
C GLY A 178 7.13 -1.60 -3.58
N GLY A 179 6.78 -1.07 -2.39
CA GLY A 179 6.69 0.37 -2.14
C GLY A 179 8.03 1.09 -2.30
N GLY A 180 9.12 0.51 -1.78
CA GLY A 180 10.47 1.05 -1.94
C GLY A 180 10.91 1.12 -3.41
N MET A 181 10.69 0.05 -4.17
CA MET A 181 10.97 0.04 -5.61
C MET A 181 10.15 1.08 -6.39
N LEU A 182 8.87 1.23 -6.04
CA LEU A 182 8.01 2.27 -6.63
C LEU A 182 8.50 3.69 -6.31
N CYS A 183 8.92 3.94 -5.07
CA CYS A 183 9.48 5.22 -4.65
C CYS A 183 10.76 5.55 -5.42
N VAL A 184 11.72 4.62 -5.48
CA VAL A 184 13.01 4.83 -6.17
C VAL A 184 12.80 5.05 -7.67
N ALA A 185 11.99 4.20 -8.32
CA ALA A 185 11.70 4.32 -9.75
C ALA A 185 10.98 5.63 -10.10
N SER A 186 10.12 6.12 -9.21
CA SER A 186 9.38 7.38 -9.43
C SER A 186 10.20 8.62 -9.11
N TRP A 187 11.13 8.53 -8.16
CA TRP A 187 12.06 9.59 -7.80
C TRP A 187 13.07 9.87 -8.93
N ASP A 188 13.64 8.82 -9.50
CA ASP A 188 14.58 8.90 -10.63
C ASP A 188 13.96 9.64 -11.83
N VAL A 189 12.72 9.29 -12.16
CA VAL A 189 11.94 9.96 -13.21
C VAL A 189 11.69 11.44 -12.92
N ARG A 190 11.46 11.80 -11.64
CA ARG A 190 11.19 13.20 -11.28
C ARG A 190 12.45 14.07 -11.41
N ASN A 191 13.63 13.55 -11.10
CA ASN A 191 14.88 14.28 -11.21
C ASN A 191 15.31 14.51 -12.67
N ASP A 192 15.09 13.52 -13.55
CA ASP A 192 15.40 13.66 -14.98
C ASP A 192 14.59 14.80 -15.63
N VAL A 193 13.32 14.94 -15.25
CA VAL A 193 12.47 16.04 -15.74
C VAL A 193 12.95 17.40 -15.20
N SER A 194 13.33 17.50 -13.93
CA SER A 194 13.85 18.75 -13.37
C SER A 194 15.12 19.22 -14.09
N HIS A 195 16.03 18.31 -14.44
CA HIS A 195 17.25 18.65 -15.18
C HIS A 195 16.93 19.23 -16.57
N LYS A 196 15.99 18.62 -17.30
CA LYS A 196 15.61 19.11 -18.64
C LYS A 196 14.90 20.46 -18.62
N VAL A 197 14.14 20.76 -17.56
CA VAL A 197 13.49 22.08 -17.41
C VAL A 197 14.51 23.18 -17.12
N VAL A 198 15.57 22.89 -16.35
CA VAL A 198 16.66 23.84 -16.06
C VAL A 198 17.49 24.12 -17.32
N ASP A 199 17.79 23.11 -18.14
CA ASP A 199 18.55 23.29 -19.38
C ASP A 199 17.77 24.05 -20.48
N THR A 200 16.44 24.09 -20.40
CA THR A 200 15.59 24.80 -21.39
C THR A 200 15.44 26.30 -21.08
N GLN A 201 16.11 26.83 -20.03
CA GLN A 201 16.08 28.25 -19.67
C GLN A 201 17.32 29.06 -20.11
N VAL A 202 18.22 28.53 -20.96
CA VAL A 202 19.30 29.34 -21.55
C VAL A 202 19.28 29.34 -23.08
N PRO A 203 18.51 30.23 -23.72
CA PRO A 203 18.83 30.74 -25.06
C PRO A 203 19.94 31.78 -24.88
N GLY A 204 21.07 31.58 -25.56
CA GLY A 204 22.25 32.43 -25.40
C GLY A 204 21.99 33.90 -25.70
N THR A 205 22.29 34.76 -24.72
CA THR A 205 22.82 36.11 -24.93
C THR A 205 23.57 36.61 -23.68
N ASN A 206 24.88 36.78 -23.86
CA ASN A 206 25.75 37.85 -23.36
C ASN A 206 26.15 37.98 -21.87
N LYS A 207 27.48 38.04 -21.72
CA LYS A 207 28.29 38.86 -20.78
C LYS A 207 28.42 38.39 -19.32
N LEU A 208 29.67 38.54 -18.85
CA LEU A 208 30.19 38.24 -17.53
C LEU A 208 29.40 38.88 -16.36
N GLN A 209 29.43 38.16 -15.24
CA GLN A 209 29.43 38.62 -13.84
C GLN A 209 28.11 39.15 -13.24
N HIS A 210 27.50 38.37 -12.33
CA HIS A 210 27.56 38.54 -10.86
C HIS A 210 26.42 37.72 -10.22
N VAL A 211 26.77 36.65 -9.48
CA VAL A 211 25.81 35.91 -8.65
C VAL A 211 25.70 36.64 -7.30
N PRO A 212 24.54 37.11 -6.84
CA PRO A 212 24.35 37.40 -5.44
C PRO A 212 23.94 36.11 -4.71
N SER A 213 24.66 35.83 -3.64
CA SER A 213 24.41 34.80 -2.64
C SER A 213 22.99 34.88 -2.05
N TYR A 214 22.35 33.73 -1.90
CA TYR A 214 21.05 33.59 -1.23
C TYR A 214 21.23 33.88 0.27
N GLN A 215 20.76 35.03 0.72
CA GLN A 215 20.72 35.40 2.13
C GLN A 215 19.26 35.27 2.61
N ALA A 216 19.03 34.29 3.47
CA ALA A 216 17.75 34.12 4.14
C ALA A 216 17.54 35.30 5.09
N ASN A 217 16.43 36.03 4.95
CA ASN A 217 15.97 36.92 6.01
C ASN A 217 14.45 36.89 6.17
N SER A 218 14.07 36.62 7.41
CA SER A 218 12.76 36.79 8.03
C SER A 218 12.31 38.25 8.03
N GLY A 219 11.06 38.50 7.62
CA GLY A 219 10.44 39.83 7.69
C GLY A 219 8.97 39.80 7.29
N PHE A 220 8.10 40.06 8.26
CA PHE A 220 6.65 40.04 8.21
C PHE A 220 6.13 41.45 7.82
N GLN A 221 5.32 41.61 6.77
CA GLN A 221 4.29 42.66 6.76
C GLN A 221 3.17 42.33 5.76
N ASN A 222 1.96 42.40 6.31
CA ASN A 222 0.65 42.08 5.75
C ASN A 222 0.29 42.85 4.48
N ASP A 223 -0.35 42.17 3.53
CA ASP A 223 -1.50 42.72 2.83
C ASP A 223 -2.56 41.64 2.62
N SER A 224 -3.77 41.98 3.05
CA SER A 224 -4.95 41.15 3.15
C SER A 224 -5.64 40.96 1.81
N SER A 225 -5.68 39.72 1.29
CA SER A 225 -6.84 39.16 0.57
C SER A 225 -6.70 37.64 0.41
N LEU A 226 -7.72 36.90 0.85
CA LEU A 226 -7.86 35.46 0.63
C LEU A 226 -7.79 35.10 -0.87
N PRO A 227 -7.14 33.99 -1.23
CA PRO A 227 -7.61 33.17 -2.34
C PRO A 227 -8.16 31.85 -1.82
N THR A 228 -9.48 31.71 -1.98
CA THR A 228 -10.28 30.51 -1.81
C THR A 228 -9.65 29.31 -2.51
N PHE A 229 -9.51 28.20 -1.78
CA PHE A 229 -9.03 26.92 -2.28
C PHE A 229 -10.11 26.25 -3.14
N SER A 230 -10.07 26.45 -4.46
CA SER A 230 -10.95 25.72 -5.38
C SER A 230 -10.38 24.35 -5.71
N TYR A 231 -10.94 23.34 -5.04
CA TYR A 231 -10.79 21.91 -5.34
C TYR A 231 -11.61 21.58 -6.60
N ASN A 232 -10.96 21.32 -7.74
CA ASN A 232 -11.65 20.77 -8.90
C ASN A 232 -11.05 19.42 -9.31
N ARG A 233 -11.68 18.35 -8.78
CA ARG A 233 -11.63 17.00 -9.36
C ARG A 233 -12.51 17.01 -10.61
N GLY A 234 -11.98 16.57 -11.74
CA GLY A 234 -12.78 16.29 -12.94
C GLY A 234 -12.22 15.11 -13.71
N CYS A 235 -12.69 13.90 -13.41
CA CYS A 235 -12.72 12.82 -14.39
C CYS A 235 -13.84 13.16 -15.39
N ARG A 236 -13.51 13.58 -16.60
CA ARG A 236 -14.49 13.63 -17.70
C ARG A 236 -14.39 12.35 -18.52
N LEU A 237 -15.47 11.56 -18.44
CA LEU A 237 -15.79 10.50 -19.38
C LEU A 237 -16.02 11.10 -20.78
N SER A 238 -15.72 10.27 -21.77
CA SER A 238 -15.99 10.40 -23.21
C SER A 238 -17.34 11.05 -23.53
N ASP A 239 -17.31 12.06 -24.40
CA ASP A 239 -18.30 12.18 -25.48
C ASP A 239 -17.51 12.26 -26.80
N ASN A 240 -17.58 11.14 -27.51
CA ASN A 240 -17.12 10.98 -28.87
C ASN A 240 -18.23 11.49 -29.81
N ILE A 241 -17.87 11.92 -31.02
CA ILE A 241 -18.78 12.19 -32.17
C ILE A 241 -19.39 13.61 -32.22
N SER A 242 -18.66 14.57 -32.80
CA SER A 242 -19.28 15.63 -33.64
C SER A 242 -18.33 16.55 -34.42
N ASN A 243 -17.01 16.36 -34.38
CA ASN A 243 -16.11 17.31 -35.06
C ASN A 243 -15.18 16.75 -36.14
N SER A 244 -15.29 15.47 -36.49
CA SER A 244 -14.53 14.89 -37.62
C SER A 244 -15.25 14.99 -38.97
N SER A 245 -16.56 15.28 -39.01
CA SER A 245 -17.33 15.37 -40.27
C SER A 245 -17.42 16.78 -40.89
N ILE A 246 -17.01 17.83 -40.17
CA ILE A 246 -17.11 19.21 -40.69
C ILE A 246 -15.78 19.68 -41.31
N LYS A 247 -14.65 19.11 -40.90
CA LYS A 247 -13.31 19.54 -41.39
C LYS A 247 -12.87 18.91 -42.71
N SER A 248 -13.54 17.86 -43.19
CA SER A 248 -13.23 17.20 -44.48
C SER A 248 -13.98 17.81 -45.68
N LYS A 249 -15.01 18.65 -45.46
CA LYS A 249 -15.81 19.26 -46.55
C LYS A 249 -15.35 20.65 -47.00
N ILE A 250 -14.34 21.23 -46.35
CA ILE A 250 -13.86 22.59 -46.64
C ILE A 250 -12.57 22.57 -47.48
N SER A 251 -11.86 21.44 -47.56
CA SER A 251 -10.61 21.33 -48.33
C SER A 251 -10.79 20.94 -49.82
N SER A 252 -12.01 20.68 -50.30
CA SER A 252 -12.27 20.23 -51.69
C SER A 252 -12.94 21.28 -52.59
N LYS A 253 -13.00 22.57 -52.18
CA LYS A 253 -13.64 23.65 -52.96
C LYS A 253 -12.71 24.78 -53.38
N SER A 254 -11.40 24.64 -53.20
CA SER A 254 -10.41 25.66 -53.60
C SER A 254 -9.46 25.17 -54.70
N ALA A 255 -9.96 24.34 -55.63
CA ALA A 255 -9.19 23.85 -56.78
C ALA A 255 -10.07 23.62 -58.02
N VAL A 256 -11.02 24.52 -58.31
CA VAL A 256 -11.60 24.70 -59.66
C VAL A 256 -12.12 26.15 -59.74
N ASN A 257 -11.26 27.06 -60.19
CA ASN A 257 -11.53 28.18 -61.11
C ASN A 257 -10.29 29.07 -61.17
#